data_AF-A0A1D6F6N8-F1
#
_entry.id   AF-A0A1D6F6N8-F1
#
_cell.length_a   1.000
_cell.length_b   1.000
_cell.length_c   1.000
_cell.angle_alpha   90.00
_cell.angle_beta   90.00
_cell.angle_gamma   90.00
#
_symmetry.space_group_name_H-M   'P 1'
#
loop_
_entity.id
_entity.type
_entity.pdbx_description
1 polymer ?
#
loop_
_entity_poly.entity_id
_entity_poly.type
_entity_poly.pdbx_seq_one_letter_code
_entity_poly.pdbx_strand_id
1 'polypeptide(L)'
;MATATESGSAPPVDGEVRQRGRPRGSGRGRGRGRGRGRERSQSARRSKRPRKPRPWRSASPPALEPLVPLPPGTEVEVRIDDDGFHGTWFEATVLDFAPARGYRNPARYTVKYVHLLADDEGALSEPFAPSQIRPRPPPLSSPPRFQLHDIVEAFHNEGWWSGIVVSAPDATGAGVTVSFPITREVIEFPSSLVRPRRDYVAGDWIPSRAAMVLRPNRAVKVYEVGEKVEVLRNRDVYGNSWFPATVRVVIDDLSYVVEYFDLEEGKGGSEKATEYLHWWFIRPAVEHSPSKREFQLRPGAAVEAYCDGAWSLGVVTRVVGEDEYEVGIIGKKTRLLVTKVVELLKPQYIWNGNQWRITTAKS
;
A
#
# COMPACT_ATOMS: atom_id res chain seq x y z
N MET A 1 5.43 -23.72 -21.38
CA MET A 1 5.87 -24.16 -20.05
C MET A 1 6.77 -23.08 -19.48
N ALA A 2 6.22 -22.20 -18.64
CA ALA A 2 6.95 -21.20 -17.89
C ALA A 2 6.68 -21.48 -16.42
N THR A 3 7.74 -21.54 -15.63
CA THR A 3 7.73 -21.83 -14.20
C THR A 3 7.10 -20.68 -13.44
N ALA A 4 6.01 -20.96 -12.72
CA ALA A 4 5.37 -20.02 -11.81
C ALA A 4 6.32 -19.70 -10.64
N THR A 5 6.85 -18.48 -10.61
CA THR A 5 7.52 -17.91 -9.45
C THR A 5 6.45 -17.50 -8.43
N GLU A 6 6.55 -18.02 -7.21
CA GLU A 6 5.65 -17.73 -6.09
C GLU A 6 5.57 -16.22 -5.82
N SER A 7 4.39 -15.62 -6.05
CA SER A 7 4.04 -14.29 -5.56
C SER A 7 4.15 -14.26 -4.03
N GLY A 8 5.00 -13.37 -3.51
CA GLY A 8 5.11 -13.12 -2.08
C GLY A 8 3.77 -12.61 -1.53
N SER A 9 3.04 -13.49 -0.85
CA SER A 9 1.77 -13.15 -0.21
C SER A 9 1.99 -12.16 0.93
N ALA A 10 1.12 -11.15 1.03
CA ALA A 10 1.10 -10.21 2.13
C ALA A 10 0.82 -10.94 3.46
N PRO A 11 1.47 -10.56 4.58
CA PRO A 11 1.07 -11.09 5.89
C PRO A 11 -0.33 -10.58 6.25
N PRO A 12 -1.17 -11.41 6.90
CA PRO A 12 -2.55 -11.06 7.22
C PRO A 12 -2.60 -9.88 8.20
N VAL A 13 -3.49 -8.93 7.92
CA VAL A 13 -3.89 -7.89 8.88
C VAL A 13 -5.03 -8.46 9.72
N ASP A 14 -4.72 -8.85 10.97
CA ASP A 14 -5.72 -9.24 11.96
C ASP A 14 -6.69 -8.07 12.22
N GLY A 15 -7.91 -8.20 11.68
CA GLY A 15 -9.01 -7.27 11.83
C GLY A 15 -10.36 -7.99 11.89
N GLU A 16 -10.43 -9.11 12.62
CA GLU A 16 -11.65 -9.91 12.79
C GLU A 16 -12.65 -9.17 13.70
N VAL A 17 -13.58 -8.41 13.12
CA VAL A 17 -14.80 -7.98 13.83
C VAL A 17 -15.85 -9.08 13.67
N ARG A 18 -15.90 -9.96 14.68
CA ARG A 18 -16.98 -10.93 14.86
C ARG A 18 -18.32 -10.22 15.06
N GLN A 19 -19.23 -10.37 14.09
CA GLN A 19 -20.63 -10.05 14.29
C GLN A 19 -21.24 -11.07 15.26
N ARG A 20 -21.59 -10.64 16.47
CA ARG A 20 -22.44 -11.40 17.39
C ARG A 20 -23.89 -10.97 17.24
N GLY A 21 -24.76 -11.97 17.27
CA GLY A 21 -26.17 -11.90 16.92
C GLY A 21 -27.05 -11.08 17.86
N ARG A 22 -28.23 -10.77 17.31
CA ARG A 22 -29.39 -10.17 17.98
C ARG A 22 -29.91 -11.06 19.11
N PRO A 23 -30.58 -10.44 20.10
CA PRO A 23 -31.87 -10.96 20.51
C PRO A 23 -32.99 -9.90 20.49
N ARG A 24 -34.21 -10.40 20.28
CA ARG A 24 -35.50 -9.69 20.37
C ARG A 24 -36.03 -9.67 21.81
N GLY A 25 -36.91 -8.70 22.11
CA GLY A 25 -37.86 -8.73 23.24
C GLY A 25 -38.01 -7.34 23.87
N SER A 26 -39.00 -6.52 23.50
CA SER A 26 -40.39 -6.44 24.02
C SER A 26 -40.52 -5.92 25.45
N GLY A 27 -41.22 -4.80 25.64
CA GLY A 27 -41.71 -4.39 26.97
C GLY A 27 -42.19 -2.94 27.05
N ARG A 28 -43.48 -2.76 27.28
CA ARG A 28 -44.24 -1.49 27.38
C ARG A 28 -44.10 -0.87 28.78
N GLY A 29 -44.38 0.44 28.92
CA GLY A 29 -44.74 1.02 30.22
C GLY A 29 -44.86 2.56 30.24
N ARG A 30 -46.07 3.07 30.45
CA ARG A 30 -46.44 4.50 30.55
C ARG A 30 -46.35 5.01 32.00
N GLY A 31 -46.19 6.32 32.20
CA GLY A 31 -46.51 7.00 33.47
C GLY A 31 -46.28 8.52 33.44
N ARG A 32 -47.29 9.32 33.81
CA ARG A 32 -47.35 10.80 33.79
C ARG A 32 -47.33 11.40 35.21
N GLY A 33 -46.99 12.70 35.33
CA GLY A 33 -47.40 13.62 36.43
C GLY A 33 -46.22 14.33 37.13
N ARG A 34 -45.95 15.64 36.91
CA ARG A 34 -46.50 16.86 37.59
C ARG A 34 -46.41 16.80 39.14
N GLY A 35 -45.84 17.74 39.89
CA GLY A 35 -45.13 19.00 39.64
C GLY A 35 -44.76 19.73 40.96
N ARG A 36 -43.94 20.79 40.82
CA ARG A 36 -43.72 21.99 41.68
C ARG A 36 -43.23 21.86 43.16
N GLY A 37 -42.08 22.49 43.41
CA GLY A 37 -41.68 23.08 44.71
C GLY A 37 -40.45 23.98 44.50
N ARG A 38 -40.58 25.28 44.80
CA ARG A 38 -39.53 26.32 44.69
C ARG A 38 -38.65 26.29 45.93
N GLU A 39 -37.35 26.56 45.76
CA GLU A 39 -36.63 27.40 46.73
C GLU A 39 -35.47 28.13 46.07
N ARG A 40 -35.35 29.42 46.42
CA ARG A 40 -34.32 30.36 45.96
C ARG A 40 -33.10 30.21 46.84
N SER A 41 -31.91 30.23 46.26
CA SER A 41 -30.71 30.72 46.96
C SER A 41 -29.71 31.31 45.97
N GLN A 42 -29.09 32.39 46.44
CA GLN A 42 -28.39 33.41 45.68
C GLN A 42 -26.91 33.07 45.46
N SER A 43 -26.32 33.88 44.57
CA SER A 43 -24.88 34.19 44.46
C SER A 43 -24.03 33.27 43.59
N ALA A 44 -23.62 33.81 42.45
CA ALA A 44 -22.21 33.94 42.07
C ALA A 44 -22.14 34.67 40.72
N ARG A 45 -21.64 35.91 40.74
CA ARG A 45 -21.28 36.66 39.53
C ARG A 45 -20.21 35.88 38.78
N ARG A 46 -20.57 35.29 37.63
CA ARG A 46 -19.62 34.64 36.73
C ARG A 46 -19.40 35.51 35.49
N SER A 47 -18.17 35.99 35.36
CA SER A 47 -17.55 36.64 34.21
C SER A 47 -18.14 36.20 32.85
N LYS A 48 -18.57 37.18 32.04
CA LYS A 48 -19.06 36.97 30.67
C LYS A 48 -17.91 36.44 29.80
N ARG A 49 -17.99 35.17 29.37
CA ARG A 49 -17.12 34.62 28.31
C ARG A 49 -17.40 35.33 26.98
N PRO A 50 -16.37 35.59 26.14
CA PRO A 50 -16.56 36.14 24.81
C PRO A 50 -17.40 35.18 23.95
N ARG A 51 -18.32 35.74 23.15
CA ARG A 51 -19.10 34.97 22.16
C ARG A 51 -18.15 34.39 21.11
N LYS A 52 -18.16 33.06 20.93
CA LYS A 52 -17.48 32.40 19.81
C LYS A 52 -18.07 32.91 18.48
N PRO A 53 -17.26 33.21 17.46
CA PRO A 53 -17.78 33.57 16.15
C PRO A 53 -18.58 32.39 15.58
N ARG A 54 -19.69 32.72 14.89
CA ARG A 54 -20.50 31.73 14.19
C ARG A 54 -19.62 31.03 13.14
N PRO A 55 -19.73 29.70 12.97
CA PRO A 55 -19.07 29.04 11.86
C PRO A 55 -19.61 29.68 10.58
N TRP A 56 -18.70 30.13 9.72
CA TRP A 56 -19.00 30.47 8.35
C TRP A 56 -19.76 29.27 7.76
N ARG A 57 -20.96 29.50 7.23
CA ARG A 57 -21.63 28.48 6.45
C ARG A 57 -20.68 28.16 5.30
N SER A 58 -20.03 27.00 5.38
CA SER A 58 -19.38 26.41 4.21
C SER A 58 -20.45 26.41 3.14
N ALA A 59 -20.22 27.13 2.05
CA ALA A 59 -20.98 26.90 0.84
C ALA A 59 -20.93 25.39 0.61
N SER A 60 -22.10 24.79 0.36
CA SER A 60 -22.13 23.42 -0.15
C SER A 60 -21.18 23.37 -1.36
N PRO A 61 -20.36 22.32 -1.52
CA PRO A 61 -19.63 22.15 -2.76
C PRO A 61 -20.61 22.28 -3.93
N PRO A 62 -20.23 22.94 -5.05
CA PRO A 62 -21.10 23.02 -6.21
C PRO A 62 -21.56 21.60 -6.52
N ALA A 63 -22.86 21.45 -6.79
CA ALA A 63 -23.40 20.17 -7.21
C ALA A 63 -22.54 19.68 -8.37
N LEU A 64 -21.86 18.54 -8.18
CA LEU A 64 -21.19 17.86 -9.28
C LEU A 64 -22.25 17.75 -10.37
N GLU A 65 -21.99 18.33 -11.54
CA GLU A 65 -22.90 18.16 -12.67
C GLU A 65 -23.17 16.67 -12.82
N PRO A 66 -24.45 16.26 -12.97
CA PRO A 66 -24.80 14.85 -13.00
C PRO A 66 -24.02 14.20 -14.14
N LEU A 67 -23.11 13.29 -13.78
CA LEU A 67 -22.34 12.50 -14.73
C LEU A 67 -23.33 11.87 -15.72
N VAL A 68 -23.28 12.30 -16.98
CA VAL A 68 -24.03 11.64 -18.05
C VAL A 68 -23.48 10.23 -18.15
N PRO A 69 -24.29 9.18 -17.93
CA PRO A 69 -23.78 7.83 -17.96
C PRO A 69 -23.27 7.47 -19.36
N LEU A 70 -22.18 6.69 -19.41
CA LEU A 70 -21.66 6.16 -20.67
C LEU A 70 -22.70 5.21 -21.29
N PRO A 71 -23.04 5.35 -22.58
CA PRO A 71 -24.05 4.52 -23.20
C PRO A 71 -23.56 3.06 -23.35
N PRO A 72 -24.49 2.07 -23.39
CA PRO A 72 -24.15 0.70 -23.79
C PRO A 72 -23.39 0.65 -25.11
N GLY A 73 -22.41 -0.25 -25.21
CA GLY A 73 -21.48 -0.35 -26.32
C GLY A 73 -20.24 0.54 -26.21
N THR A 74 -20.15 1.44 -25.23
CA THR A 74 -18.96 2.27 -25.01
C THR A 74 -17.78 1.42 -24.56
N GLU A 75 -16.64 1.55 -25.23
CA GLU A 75 -15.39 0.94 -24.80
C GLU A 75 -14.75 1.75 -23.67
N VAL A 76 -14.40 1.04 -22.60
CA VAL A 76 -13.92 1.58 -21.34
C VAL A 76 -12.76 0.76 -20.81
N GLU A 77 -12.11 1.29 -19.80
CA GLU A 77 -11.24 0.51 -18.94
C GLU A 77 -11.86 0.41 -17.54
N VAL A 78 -11.78 -0.78 -16.94
CA VAL A 78 -12.26 -1.05 -15.59
C VAL A 78 -11.12 -1.37 -14.64
N ARG A 79 -11.19 -0.84 -13.42
CA ARG A 79 -10.14 -1.00 -12.41
C ARG A 79 -10.48 -2.10 -11.40
N ILE A 80 -9.55 -3.03 -11.22
CA ILE A 80 -9.63 -4.07 -10.20
C ILE A 80 -8.65 -3.74 -9.05
N ASP A 81 -9.21 -3.54 -7.86
CA ASP A 81 -8.47 -3.13 -6.66
C ASP A 81 -8.14 -4.31 -5.72
N ASP A 82 -8.45 -5.54 -6.14
CA ASP A 82 -8.25 -6.75 -5.35
C ASP A 82 -6.79 -7.19 -5.27
N ASP A 83 -6.50 -8.07 -4.32
CA ASP A 83 -5.18 -8.65 -4.10
C ASP A 83 -4.66 -9.31 -5.37
N GLY A 84 -3.42 -8.96 -5.74
CA GLY A 84 -2.79 -9.40 -6.98
C GLY A 84 -3.04 -8.49 -8.17
N PHE A 85 -4.07 -7.64 -8.18
CA PHE A 85 -4.38 -6.73 -9.31
C PHE A 85 -3.97 -5.28 -9.06
N HIS A 86 -3.95 -4.84 -7.80
CA HIS A 86 -3.28 -3.59 -7.39
C HIS A 86 -3.73 -2.30 -8.12
N GLY A 87 -4.99 -2.24 -8.56
CA GLY A 87 -5.53 -1.10 -9.30
C GLY A 87 -5.22 -1.13 -10.80
N THR A 88 -4.96 -2.32 -11.35
CA THR A 88 -4.76 -2.56 -12.79
C THR A 88 -6.05 -2.27 -13.57
N TRP A 89 -5.87 -1.71 -14.77
CA TRP A 89 -6.96 -1.37 -15.67
C TRP A 89 -7.11 -2.42 -16.78
N PHE A 90 -8.32 -2.97 -16.94
CA PHE A 90 -8.65 -3.96 -17.96
C PHE A 90 -9.61 -3.38 -18.99
N GLU A 91 -9.39 -3.70 -20.26
CA GLU A 91 -10.27 -3.25 -21.33
C GLU A 91 -11.62 -3.97 -21.27
N ALA A 92 -12.70 -3.19 -21.38
CA ALA A 92 -14.07 -3.68 -21.29
C ALA A 92 -15.05 -2.85 -22.13
N THR A 93 -16.27 -3.35 -22.28
CA THR A 93 -17.36 -2.68 -22.98
C THR A 93 -18.57 -2.55 -22.06
N VAL A 94 -19.15 -1.35 -21.98
CA VAL A 94 -20.36 -1.10 -21.18
C VAL A 94 -21.54 -1.87 -21.76
N LEU A 95 -22.24 -2.63 -20.91
CA LEU A 95 -23.48 -3.32 -21.26
C LEU A 95 -24.71 -2.57 -20.76
N ASP A 96 -24.66 -2.04 -19.54
CA ASP A 96 -25.78 -1.34 -18.91
C ASP A 96 -25.30 -0.39 -17.79
N PHE A 97 -26.15 0.56 -17.41
CA PHE A 97 -25.96 1.45 -16.27
C PHE A 97 -27.19 1.50 -15.37
N ALA A 98 -27.01 1.07 -14.12
CA ALA A 98 -28.00 1.20 -13.06
C ALA A 98 -27.73 2.49 -12.24
N PRO A 99 -28.63 3.49 -12.25
CA PRO A 99 -28.47 4.69 -11.45
C PRO A 99 -28.64 4.40 -9.95
N ALA A 100 -28.05 5.24 -9.11
CA ALA A 100 -28.14 5.09 -7.66
C ALA A 100 -29.60 5.19 -7.17
N ARG A 101 -30.02 4.21 -6.37
CA ARG A 101 -31.34 4.15 -5.70
C ARG A 101 -31.18 4.21 -4.18
N GLY A 102 -30.44 5.22 -3.71
CA GLY A 102 -30.14 5.46 -2.30
C GLY A 102 -28.83 4.80 -1.82
N TYR A 103 -28.47 5.03 -0.56
CA TYR A 103 -27.16 4.62 0.00
C TYR A 103 -26.87 3.11 -0.11
N ARG A 104 -27.90 2.26 -0.03
CA ARG A 104 -27.74 0.80 -0.11
C ARG A 104 -27.64 0.27 -1.54
N ASN A 105 -28.01 1.08 -2.53
CA ASN A 105 -28.01 0.73 -3.95
C ASN A 105 -27.25 1.82 -4.71
N PRO A 106 -25.91 1.87 -4.59
CA PRO A 106 -25.10 2.83 -5.34
C PRO A 106 -25.22 2.60 -6.85
N ALA A 107 -24.88 3.63 -7.63
CA ALA A 107 -24.83 3.51 -9.09
C ALA A 107 -23.79 2.46 -9.50
N ARG A 108 -24.09 1.70 -10.56
CA ARG A 108 -23.20 0.66 -11.08
C ARG A 108 -23.32 0.56 -12.60
N TYR A 109 -22.20 0.29 -13.24
CA TYR A 109 -22.18 -0.19 -14.61
C TYR A 109 -22.05 -1.71 -14.61
N THR A 110 -22.67 -2.35 -15.59
CA THR A 110 -22.35 -3.73 -15.94
C THR A 110 -21.49 -3.68 -17.20
N VAL A 111 -20.33 -4.33 -17.17
CA VAL A 111 -19.38 -4.34 -18.29
C VAL A 111 -19.04 -5.77 -18.67
N LYS A 112 -18.55 -5.96 -19.90
CA LYS A 112 -17.95 -7.19 -20.40
C LYS A 112 -16.48 -6.94 -20.70
N TYR A 113 -15.58 -7.78 -20.21
CA TYR A 113 -14.16 -7.71 -20.55
C TYR A 113 -13.90 -8.01 -22.05
N VAL A 114 -12.88 -7.38 -22.61
CA VAL A 114 -12.47 -7.60 -24.01
C VAL A 114 -11.65 -8.89 -24.15
N HIS A 115 -10.71 -9.13 -23.24
CA HIS A 115 -9.70 -10.21 -23.38
C HIS A 115 -10.05 -11.48 -22.56
N LEU A 116 -10.92 -11.39 -21.56
CA LEU A 116 -11.34 -12.53 -20.74
C LEU A 116 -12.58 -13.21 -21.35
N LEU A 117 -12.38 -14.36 -22.00
CA LEU A 117 -13.47 -15.24 -22.42
C LEU A 117 -13.90 -16.12 -21.24
N ALA A 118 -15.20 -16.32 -21.05
CA ALA A 118 -15.68 -17.35 -20.12
C ALA A 118 -15.38 -18.74 -20.70
N ASP A 119 -15.09 -19.69 -19.82
CA ASP A 119 -14.93 -21.10 -20.18
C ASP A 119 -16.24 -21.72 -20.73
N ASP A 120 -17.39 -21.14 -20.33
CA ASP A 120 -18.73 -21.63 -20.68
C ASP A 120 -19.57 -20.53 -21.34
N GLU A 121 -19.56 -20.46 -22.69
CA GLU A 121 -20.59 -19.92 -23.62
C GLU A 121 -21.37 -18.62 -23.27
N GLY A 122 -20.86 -17.78 -22.39
CA GLY A 122 -21.45 -16.50 -22.01
C GLY A 122 -20.40 -15.54 -21.52
N ALA A 123 -20.28 -14.37 -22.12
CA ALA A 123 -19.33 -13.35 -21.71
C ALA A 123 -19.38 -13.04 -20.20
N LEU A 124 -18.23 -13.04 -19.52
CA LEU A 124 -18.12 -12.60 -18.13
C LEU A 124 -18.56 -11.14 -18.04
N SER A 125 -19.75 -10.92 -17.45
CA SER A 125 -20.31 -9.60 -17.19
C SER A 125 -20.24 -9.29 -15.70
N GLU A 126 -19.59 -8.19 -15.33
CA GLU A 126 -19.35 -7.84 -13.93
C GLU A 126 -19.80 -6.42 -13.57
N PRO A 127 -20.28 -6.20 -12.33
CA PRO A 127 -20.76 -4.90 -11.88
C PRO A 127 -19.64 -4.03 -11.28
N PHE A 128 -19.40 -2.85 -11.85
CA PHE A 128 -18.39 -1.89 -11.38
C PHE A 128 -19.01 -0.59 -10.87
N ALA A 129 -18.38 0.03 -9.88
CA ALA A 129 -18.72 1.39 -9.48
C ALA A 129 -18.27 2.39 -10.57
N PRO A 130 -18.97 3.52 -10.77
CA PRO A 130 -18.54 4.56 -11.70
C PRO A 130 -17.11 5.08 -11.47
N SER A 131 -16.62 5.05 -10.21
CA SER A 131 -15.25 5.44 -9.87
C SER A 131 -14.17 4.44 -10.30
N GLN A 132 -14.56 3.23 -10.72
CA GLN A 132 -13.68 2.19 -11.24
C GLN A 132 -13.75 2.09 -12.76
N ILE A 133 -14.43 3.03 -13.44
CA ILE A 133 -14.56 3.07 -14.89
C ILE A 133 -14.01 4.37 -15.41
N ARG A 134 -13.21 4.27 -16.47
CA ARG A 134 -12.80 5.40 -17.30
C ARG A 134 -13.01 5.06 -18.78
N PRO A 135 -13.21 6.05 -19.66
CA PRO A 135 -13.10 5.83 -21.10
C PRO A 135 -11.73 5.22 -21.44
N ARG A 136 -11.52 4.75 -22.68
CA ARG A 136 -10.16 4.46 -23.13
C ARG A 136 -9.38 5.77 -23.31
N PRO A 137 -8.10 5.82 -22.90
CA PRO A 137 -7.29 7.02 -23.12
C PRO A 137 -7.17 7.33 -24.61
N PRO A 138 -7.21 8.61 -25.01
CA PRO A 138 -7.07 8.99 -26.41
C PRO A 138 -5.68 8.58 -26.92
N PRO A 139 -5.56 8.20 -28.21
CA PRO A 139 -4.26 7.94 -28.83
C PRO A 139 -3.32 9.13 -28.65
N LEU A 140 -2.03 8.85 -28.45
CA LEU A 140 -1.01 9.89 -28.37
C LEU A 140 -0.78 10.49 -29.77
N SER A 141 -0.61 11.80 -29.85
CA SER A 141 -0.34 12.50 -31.13
C SER A 141 1.02 12.15 -31.72
N SER A 142 1.95 11.63 -30.91
CA SER A 142 3.25 11.13 -31.32
C SER A 142 3.68 9.99 -30.39
N PRO A 143 4.59 9.09 -30.83
CA PRO A 143 5.18 8.11 -29.94
C PRO A 143 5.79 8.77 -28.69
N PRO A 144 5.53 8.25 -27.49
CA PRO A 144 6.09 8.78 -26.26
C PRO A 144 7.61 8.59 -26.25
N ARG A 145 8.33 9.60 -25.76
CA ARG A 145 9.77 9.50 -25.49
C ARG A 145 9.94 9.28 -24.00
N PHE A 146 10.10 8.02 -23.61
CA PHE A 146 10.25 7.64 -22.22
C PHE A 146 11.60 8.09 -21.67
N GLN A 147 11.58 8.64 -20.47
CA GLN A 147 12.74 8.99 -19.68
C GLN A 147 12.79 8.13 -18.42
N LEU A 148 13.99 8.01 -17.84
CA LEU A 148 14.18 7.33 -16.57
C LEU A 148 13.24 7.92 -15.50
N HIS A 149 12.55 7.04 -14.78
CA HIS A 149 11.56 7.34 -13.75
C HIS A 149 10.21 7.91 -14.22
N ASP A 150 9.93 7.95 -15.53
CA ASP A 150 8.59 8.29 -16.01
C ASP A 150 7.54 7.32 -15.42
N ILE A 151 6.41 7.88 -14.95
CA ILE A 151 5.28 7.10 -14.47
C ILE A 151 4.47 6.60 -15.66
N VAL A 152 4.38 5.27 -15.79
CA VAL A 152 3.80 4.61 -16.96
C VAL A 152 2.79 3.55 -16.55
N GLU A 153 1.97 3.15 -17.52
CA GLU A 153 1.23 1.89 -17.49
C GLU A 153 1.82 0.97 -18.58
N ALA A 154 2.10 -0.28 -18.23
CA ALA A 154 2.59 -1.30 -19.15
C ALA A 154 1.53 -2.40 -19.33
N PHE A 155 1.31 -2.83 -20.57
CA PHE A 155 0.34 -3.87 -20.89
C PHE A 155 0.95 -5.25 -20.61
N HIS A 156 0.44 -5.92 -19.59
CA HIS A 156 0.91 -7.22 -19.12
C HIS A 156 -0.27 -8.01 -18.56
N ASN A 157 -0.30 -9.34 -18.75
CA ASN A 157 -1.40 -10.20 -18.29
C ASN A 157 -2.80 -9.60 -18.57
N GLU A 158 -3.01 -9.15 -19.81
CA GLU A 158 -4.29 -8.60 -20.32
C GLU A 158 -4.77 -7.28 -19.67
N GLY A 159 -3.94 -6.66 -18.83
CA GLY A 159 -4.23 -5.40 -18.16
C GLY A 159 -3.12 -4.37 -18.30
N TRP A 160 -3.45 -3.11 -17.97
CA TRP A 160 -2.53 -1.99 -17.90
C TRP A 160 -2.06 -1.78 -16.46
N TRP A 161 -0.81 -2.19 -16.19
CA TRP A 161 -0.21 -2.19 -14.85
C TRP A 161 0.63 -0.95 -14.64
N SER A 162 0.47 -0.30 -13.49
CA SER A 162 1.23 0.91 -13.15
C SER A 162 2.65 0.59 -12.72
N GLY A 163 3.62 1.31 -13.28
CA GLY A 163 5.04 1.16 -12.97
C GLY A 163 5.84 2.43 -13.28
N ILE A 164 7.17 2.32 -13.22
CA ILE A 164 8.07 3.38 -13.69
C ILE A 164 9.09 2.83 -14.68
N VAL A 165 9.57 3.71 -15.55
CA VAL A 165 10.68 3.39 -16.45
C VAL A 165 11.98 3.31 -15.65
N VAL A 166 12.69 2.19 -15.74
CA VAL A 166 14.02 1.99 -15.13
C VAL A 166 15.13 1.87 -16.17
N SER A 167 14.77 1.63 -17.44
CA SER A 167 15.65 1.79 -18.59
C SER A 167 14.84 2.31 -19.77
N ALA A 168 15.29 3.41 -20.37
CA ALA A 168 14.66 4.00 -21.54
C ALA A 168 15.09 3.25 -22.81
N PRO A 169 14.24 3.21 -23.85
CA PRO A 169 14.58 2.56 -25.10
C PRO A 169 15.77 3.29 -25.75
N ASP A 170 16.79 2.52 -26.13
CA ASP A 170 18.00 3.08 -26.72
C ASP A 170 17.95 3.06 -28.25
N ALA A 171 18.96 3.69 -28.87
CA ALA A 171 19.08 3.73 -30.33
C ALA A 171 19.33 2.34 -30.96
N THR A 172 19.56 1.30 -30.16
CA THR A 172 19.81 -0.07 -30.62
C THR A 172 18.51 -0.87 -30.82
N GLY A 173 17.36 -0.28 -30.43
CA GLY A 173 16.05 -0.88 -30.56
C GLY A 173 15.62 -1.70 -29.34
N ALA A 174 16.33 -1.58 -28.21
CA ALA A 174 15.90 -2.16 -26.94
C ALA A 174 14.55 -1.56 -26.51
N GLY A 175 13.73 -2.38 -25.85
CA GLY A 175 12.44 -1.97 -25.32
C GLY A 175 12.54 -0.99 -24.17
N VAL A 176 11.39 -0.60 -23.63
CA VAL A 176 11.29 0.16 -22.38
C VAL A 176 11.31 -0.84 -21.23
N THR A 177 12.24 -0.73 -20.29
CA THR A 177 12.22 -1.55 -19.08
C THR A 177 11.40 -0.86 -18.01
N VAL A 178 10.35 -1.53 -17.52
CA VAL A 178 9.43 -1.03 -16.51
C VAL A 178 9.57 -1.84 -15.23
N SER A 179 9.61 -1.15 -14.08
CA SER A 179 9.57 -1.77 -12.75
C SER A 179 8.21 -1.57 -12.09
N PHE A 180 7.70 -2.62 -11.46
CA PHE A 180 6.42 -2.66 -10.75
C PHE A 180 6.65 -2.67 -9.24
N PRO A 181 6.17 -1.67 -8.48
CA PRO A 181 6.63 -1.44 -7.11
C PRO A 181 6.06 -2.43 -6.08
N ILE A 182 4.93 -3.06 -6.41
CA ILE A 182 4.26 -4.02 -5.52
C ILE A 182 4.76 -5.44 -5.76
N THR A 183 4.83 -5.88 -7.02
CA THR A 183 5.33 -7.21 -7.37
C THR A 183 6.85 -7.27 -7.42
N ARG A 184 7.53 -6.12 -7.49
CA ARG A 184 9.00 -5.95 -7.63
C ARG A 184 9.56 -6.54 -8.92
N GLU A 185 8.69 -6.82 -9.88
CA GLU A 185 9.11 -7.30 -11.19
C GLU A 185 9.73 -6.16 -11.99
N VAL A 186 10.75 -6.50 -12.78
CA VAL A 186 11.40 -5.60 -13.73
C VAL A 186 11.37 -6.29 -15.07
N ILE A 187 10.63 -5.73 -16.02
CA ILE A 187 10.29 -6.40 -17.28
C ILE A 187 10.56 -5.43 -18.44
N GLU A 188 11.18 -5.94 -19.50
CA GLU A 188 11.37 -5.22 -20.76
C GLU A 188 10.13 -5.37 -21.65
N PHE A 189 9.62 -4.25 -22.15
CA PHE A 189 8.45 -4.21 -23.02
C PHE A 189 8.77 -3.50 -24.35
N PRO A 190 8.17 -3.93 -25.47
CA PRO A 190 8.09 -3.09 -26.65
C PRO A 190 7.48 -1.73 -26.31
N SER A 191 7.97 -0.64 -26.90
CA SER A 191 7.44 0.72 -26.64
C SER A 191 5.93 0.85 -26.93
N SER A 192 5.37 0.00 -27.80
CA SER A 192 3.93 -0.04 -28.10
C SER A 192 3.07 -0.61 -26.97
N LEU A 193 3.67 -1.33 -26.02
CA LEU A 193 2.99 -1.90 -24.85
C LEU A 193 3.20 -1.06 -23.59
N VAL A 194 3.79 0.13 -23.71
CA VAL A 194 3.96 1.07 -22.60
C VAL A 194 3.31 2.38 -22.97
N ARG A 195 2.60 3.00 -22.04
CA ARG A 195 1.99 4.31 -22.21
C ARG A 195 2.25 5.19 -20.99
N PRO A 196 2.34 6.53 -21.15
CA PRO A 196 2.36 7.44 -20.02
C PRO A 196 1.09 7.25 -19.19
N ARG A 197 1.24 7.15 -17.86
CA ARG A 197 0.07 7.00 -17.00
C ARG A 197 -0.71 8.31 -16.96
N ARG A 198 -2.03 8.21 -17.14
CA ARG A 198 -2.96 9.34 -17.05
C ARG A 198 -4.13 8.98 -16.16
N ASP A 199 -4.61 9.98 -15.43
CA ASP A 199 -5.83 9.86 -14.64
C ASP A 199 -6.99 10.52 -15.40
N TYR A 200 -8.17 9.91 -15.34
CA TYR A 200 -9.39 10.48 -15.88
C TYR A 200 -10.14 11.21 -14.77
N VAL A 201 -10.11 12.54 -14.80
CA VAL A 201 -10.64 13.39 -13.73
C VAL A 201 -11.59 14.41 -14.34
N ALA A 202 -12.84 14.41 -13.86
CA ALA A 202 -13.86 15.39 -14.25
C ALA A 202 -14.11 15.53 -15.77
N GLY A 203 -13.91 14.44 -16.53
CA GLY A 203 -14.09 14.45 -17.99
C GLY A 203 -12.79 14.56 -18.80
N ASP A 204 -11.67 14.87 -18.14
CA ASP A 204 -10.40 15.12 -18.80
C ASP A 204 -9.35 14.08 -18.47
N TRP A 205 -8.45 13.85 -19.42
CA TRP A 205 -7.23 13.05 -19.23
C TRP A 205 -6.07 13.95 -18.84
N ILE A 206 -5.56 13.75 -17.62
CA ILE A 206 -4.41 14.50 -17.11
C ILE A 206 -3.22 13.58 -16.86
N PRO A 207 -1.97 14.04 -17.02
CA PRO A 207 -0.79 13.28 -16.61
C PRO A 207 -0.90 12.91 -15.13
N SER A 208 -0.68 11.63 -14.80
CA SER A 208 -0.72 11.20 -13.41
C SER A 208 0.51 11.69 -12.68
N ARG A 209 0.32 12.11 -11.41
CA ARG A 209 1.40 12.48 -10.50
C ARG A 209 1.71 11.38 -9.48
N ALA A 210 1.01 10.25 -9.60
CA ALA A 210 1.08 9.15 -8.68
C ALA A 210 1.39 7.88 -9.46
N ALA A 211 2.39 7.13 -8.99
CA ALA A 211 2.75 5.84 -9.55
C ALA A 211 1.85 4.71 -9.03
N MET A 212 1.00 4.94 -8.04
CA MET A 212 -0.02 3.98 -7.58
C MET A 212 -1.41 4.63 -7.49
N VAL A 213 -2.45 3.91 -7.90
CA VAL A 213 -3.84 4.39 -7.81
C VAL A 213 -4.37 4.22 -6.38
N LEU A 214 -4.03 3.09 -5.76
CA LEU A 214 -4.48 2.74 -4.42
C LEU A 214 -3.71 3.56 -3.39
N ARG A 215 -4.46 4.32 -2.60
CA ARG A 215 -3.94 5.12 -1.48
C ARG A 215 -4.27 4.41 -0.16
N PRO A 216 -3.38 4.45 0.84
CA PRO A 216 -3.69 3.93 2.16
C PRO A 216 -4.82 4.77 2.80
N ASN A 217 -5.69 4.11 3.58
CA ASN A 217 -6.78 4.76 4.30
C ASN A 217 -6.31 5.70 5.44
N ARG A 218 -5.04 5.63 5.80
CA ARG A 218 -4.41 6.44 6.85
C ARG A 218 -3.15 7.06 6.29
N ALA A 219 -2.80 8.24 6.80
CA ALA A 219 -1.52 8.85 6.49
C ALA A 219 -0.37 7.91 6.88
N VAL A 220 0.57 7.75 5.97
CA VAL A 220 1.82 7.00 6.16
C VAL A 220 2.99 7.99 6.12
N LYS A 221 4.13 7.59 6.65
CA LYS A 221 5.35 8.40 6.57
C LYS A 221 5.73 8.58 5.10
N VAL A 222 5.94 9.84 4.75
CA VAL A 222 6.61 10.23 3.52
C VAL A 222 8.10 10.28 3.81
N TYR A 223 8.90 9.74 2.90
CA TYR A 223 10.36 9.76 3.00
C TYR A 223 10.96 10.81 2.08
N GLU A 224 12.11 11.33 2.48
CA GLU A 224 12.88 12.31 1.70
C GLU A 224 14.16 11.67 1.15
N VAL A 225 14.69 12.23 0.05
CA VAL A 225 15.96 11.79 -0.52
C VAL A 225 17.06 11.90 0.54
N GLY A 226 17.86 10.84 0.68
CA GLY A 226 18.93 10.74 1.66
C GLY A 226 18.49 10.13 3.01
N GLU A 227 17.19 9.99 3.29
CA GLU A 227 16.75 9.30 4.50
C GLU A 227 17.20 7.83 4.49
N LYS A 228 17.73 7.38 5.63
CA LYS A 228 18.08 5.97 5.84
C LYS A 228 16.81 5.18 6.14
N VAL A 229 16.64 4.09 5.40
CA VAL A 229 15.49 3.20 5.48
C VAL A 229 15.93 1.76 5.57
N GLU A 230 15.00 0.90 5.93
CA GLU A 230 15.15 -0.54 5.87
C GLU A 230 14.08 -1.11 4.95
N VAL A 231 14.50 -2.00 4.06
CA VAL A 231 13.67 -2.57 3.01
C VAL A 231 13.42 -4.04 3.28
N LEU A 232 12.15 -4.44 3.30
CA LEU A 232 11.78 -5.83 3.47
C LEU A 232 12.20 -6.63 2.24
N ARG A 233 12.90 -7.75 2.41
CA ARG A 233 13.11 -8.75 1.35
C ARG A 233 12.98 -10.15 1.94
N ASN A 234 12.59 -11.10 1.11
CA ASN A 234 12.61 -12.50 1.48
C ASN A 234 13.97 -13.12 1.14
N ARG A 235 14.48 -14.00 2.01
CA ARG A 235 15.72 -14.75 1.87
C ARG A 235 15.46 -16.23 2.14
N ASP A 236 16.09 -17.11 1.39
CA ASP A 236 15.90 -18.56 1.55
C ASP A 236 16.26 -19.06 2.96
N VAL A 237 17.39 -18.59 3.50
CA VAL A 237 17.94 -19.02 4.79
C VAL A 237 17.24 -18.31 5.96
N TYR A 238 17.10 -16.99 5.87
CA TYR A 238 16.68 -16.15 7.00
C TYR A 238 15.21 -15.72 6.94
N GLY A 239 14.47 -16.10 5.89
CA GLY A 239 13.08 -15.66 5.69
C GLY A 239 13.00 -14.17 5.43
N ASN A 240 11.96 -13.53 5.97
CA ASN A 240 11.76 -12.08 5.83
C ASN A 240 12.82 -11.31 6.63
N SER A 241 13.60 -10.48 5.94
CA SER A 241 14.68 -9.68 6.52
C SER A 241 14.59 -8.22 6.04
N TRP A 242 15.11 -7.31 6.85
CA TRP A 242 15.10 -5.87 6.60
C TRP A 242 16.51 -5.39 6.24
N PHE A 243 16.69 -5.01 4.98
CA PHE A 243 17.97 -4.59 4.40
C PHE A 243 18.17 -3.08 4.54
N PRO A 244 19.28 -2.60 5.11
CA PRO A 244 19.61 -1.19 5.14
C PRO A 244 19.74 -0.60 3.73
N ALA A 245 19.13 0.56 3.53
CA ALA A 245 19.15 1.30 2.29
C ALA A 245 19.00 2.82 2.54
N THR A 246 19.17 3.61 1.49
CA THR A 246 18.87 5.04 1.49
C THR A 246 17.88 5.35 0.38
N VAL A 247 16.96 6.28 0.63
CA VAL A 247 16.09 6.80 -0.42
C VAL A 247 16.93 7.60 -1.42
N ARG A 248 17.03 7.09 -2.66
CA ARG A 248 17.78 7.72 -3.76
C ARG A 248 16.89 8.68 -4.55
N VAL A 249 15.65 8.28 -4.82
CA VAL A 249 14.66 9.08 -5.57
C VAL A 249 13.28 8.95 -4.93
N VAL A 250 12.56 10.05 -4.86
CA VAL A 250 11.13 10.09 -4.50
C VAL A 250 10.34 10.18 -5.79
N ILE A 251 9.53 9.16 -6.10
CA ILE A 251 8.67 9.14 -7.30
C ILE A 251 7.36 9.86 -7.00
N ASP A 252 6.73 9.52 -5.87
CA ASP A 252 5.56 10.18 -5.31
C ASP A 252 5.54 10.03 -3.77
N ASP A 253 4.41 10.30 -3.13
CA ASP A 253 4.24 10.21 -1.67
C ASP A 253 4.28 8.78 -1.10
N LEU A 254 4.22 7.75 -1.95
CA LEU A 254 4.09 6.34 -1.60
C LEU A 254 5.14 5.44 -2.27
N SER A 255 5.91 5.96 -3.23
CA SER A 255 6.74 5.18 -4.13
C SER A 255 8.14 5.79 -4.23
N TYR A 256 9.17 4.96 -4.04
CA TYR A 256 10.55 5.39 -3.85
C TYR A 256 11.52 4.50 -4.61
N VAL A 257 12.61 5.06 -5.11
CA VAL A 257 13.79 4.29 -5.53
C VAL A 257 14.78 4.31 -4.37
N VAL A 258 15.15 3.14 -3.89
CA VAL A 258 16.10 2.96 -2.78
C VAL A 258 17.43 2.43 -3.31
N GLU A 259 18.51 2.79 -2.64
CA GLU A 259 19.87 2.29 -2.88
C GLU A 259 20.33 1.50 -1.65
N TYR A 260 20.69 0.23 -1.85
CA TYR A 260 21.15 -0.64 -0.77
C TYR A 260 22.57 -0.30 -0.31
N PHE A 261 22.87 -0.54 0.97
CA PHE A 261 24.21 -0.26 1.50
C PHE A 261 25.24 -1.30 1.07
N ASP A 262 24.87 -2.58 1.20
CA ASP A 262 25.80 -3.71 1.10
C ASP A 262 25.49 -4.64 -0.10
N LEU A 263 24.67 -4.19 -1.06
CA LEU A 263 24.36 -4.95 -2.28
C LEU A 263 24.94 -4.23 -3.51
N GLU A 264 25.80 -4.91 -4.26
CA GLU A 264 26.38 -4.43 -5.52
C GLU A 264 25.58 -4.99 -6.71
N GLU A 265 25.48 -4.20 -7.79
CA GLU A 265 24.90 -4.66 -9.06
C GLU A 265 25.92 -5.44 -9.91
N GLY A 266 25.60 -6.70 -10.25
CA GLY A 266 26.35 -7.48 -11.25
C GLY A 266 27.79 -7.88 -10.86
N LYS A 267 28.51 -8.54 -11.78
CA LYS A 267 29.92 -8.90 -11.58
C LYS A 267 30.83 -7.74 -11.98
N GLY A 268 31.30 -6.98 -10.97
CA GLY A 268 32.48 -6.12 -11.09
C GLY A 268 32.25 -4.59 -11.15
N GLY A 269 31.09 -4.10 -10.73
CA GLY A 269 30.80 -2.65 -10.66
C GLY A 269 30.76 -2.13 -9.22
N SER A 270 31.21 -0.88 -9.00
CA SER A 270 31.06 -0.17 -7.73
C SER A 270 29.66 0.47 -7.55
N GLU A 271 28.71 0.15 -8.43
CA GLU A 271 27.37 0.73 -8.39
C GLU A 271 26.49 -0.11 -7.46
N LYS A 272 25.95 0.56 -6.45
CA LYS A 272 25.06 -0.06 -5.47
C LYS A 272 23.74 -0.41 -6.13
N ALA A 273 23.20 -1.56 -5.74
CA ALA A 273 21.92 -2.02 -6.25
C ALA A 273 20.79 -1.06 -5.89
N THR A 274 19.95 -0.75 -6.87
CA THR A 274 18.74 0.04 -6.66
C THR A 274 17.46 -0.73 -6.91
N GLU A 275 16.39 -0.32 -6.24
CA GLU A 275 15.07 -0.95 -6.41
C GLU A 275 13.96 0.08 -6.27
N TYR A 276 12.95 -0.03 -7.14
CA TYR A 276 11.72 0.75 -7.06
C TYR A 276 10.69 0.04 -6.19
N LEU A 277 10.18 0.74 -5.17
CA LEU A 277 9.37 0.14 -4.12
C LEU A 277 8.21 1.02 -3.67
N HIS A 278 7.11 0.36 -3.37
CA HIS A 278 5.99 0.94 -2.63
C HIS A 278 6.32 1.03 -1.12
N TRP A 279 5.77 2.04 -0.43
CA TRP A 279 6.01 2.34 0.99
C TRP A 279 5.79 1.15 1.92
N TRP A 280 4.91 0.21 1.52
CA TRP A 280 4.60 -1.01 2.26
C TRP A 280 5.85 -1.85 2.58
N PHE A 281 6.88 -1.74 1.73
CA PHE A 281 8.13 -2.47 1.87
C PHE A 281 9.22 -1.70 2.61
N ILE A 282 8.94 -0.47 3.04
CA ILE A 282 9.94 0.45 3.55
C ILE A 282 9.54 0.87 4.96
N ARG A 283 10.48 0.73 5.89
CA ARG A 283 10.39 1.33 7.24
C ARG A 283 11.57 2.26 7.47
N PRO A 284 11.49 3.22 8.40
CA PRO A 284 12.66 4.02 8.77
C PRO A 284 13.81 3.11 9.24
N ALA A 285 15.05 3.47 8.93
CA ALA A 285 16.17 2.83 9.61
C ALA A 285 16.15 3.31 11.06
N VAL A 286 16.17 2.38 12.00
CA VAL A 286 16.29 2.76 13.40
C VAL A 286 17.77 2.84 13.74
N GLU A 287 18.30 4.05 13.83
CA GLU A 287 19.63 4.30 14.38
C GLU A 287 19.57 4.02 15.89
N HIS A 288 19.83 2.78 16.28
CA HIS A 288 19.96 2.43 17.69
C HIS A 288 21.40 2.55 18.13
N SER A 289 21.64 3.41 19.10
CA SER A 289 22.69 3.22 20.10
C SER A 289 22.02 2.62 21.34
N PRO A 290 22.06 1.29 21.53
CA PRO A 290 21.51 0.62 22.71
C PRO A 290 21.86 1.32 24.02
N SER A 291 20.86 1.68 24.83
CA SER A 291 21.15 1.95 26.24
C SER A 291 21.37 0.61 26.95
N LYS A 292 22.40 0.50 27.81
CA LYS A 292 22.78 -0.75 28.51
C LYS A 292 21.64 -1.38 29.34
N ARG A 293 20.54 -0.64 29.58
CA ARG A 293 19.37 -1.08 30.35
C ARG A 293 18.25 -1.71 29.51
N GLU A 294 18.17 -1.43 28.21
CA GLU A 294 17.14 -2.00 27.32
C GLU A 294 17.44 -3.44 26.89
N PHE A 295 18.68 -3.90 27.07
CA PHE A 295 19.18 -5.15 26.51
C PHE A 295 19.43 -6.27 27.52
N GLN A 296 18.75 -6.26 28.68
CA GLN A 296 18.64 -7.49 29.48
C GLN A 296 17.69 -8.49 28.78
N LEU A 297 18.06 -8.91 27.58
CA LEU A 297 17.34 -9.86 26.77
C LEU A 297 17.34 -11.20 27.50
N ARG A 298 16.14 -11.72 27.73
CA ARG A 298 15.94 -13.02 28.36
C ARG A 298 15.66 -14.07 27.29
N PRO A 299 15.94 -15.36 27.58
CA PRO A 299 15.41 -16.45 26.77
C PRO A 299 13.91 -16.25 26.49
N GLY A 300 13.52 -16.38 25.22
CA GLY A 300 12.16 -16.13 24.73
C GLY A 300 11.89 -14.70 24.25
N ALA A 301 12.82 -13.75 24.45
CA ALA A 301 12.66 -12.38 23.94
C ALA A 301 12.66 -12.35 22.42
N ALA A 302 11.70 -11.64 21.83
CA ALA A 302 11.63 -11.39 20.40
C ALA A 302 12.60 -10.27 20.00
N VAL A 303 13.47 -10.57 19.04
CA VAL A 303 14.55 -9.67 18.60
C VAL A 303 14.64 -9.65 17.09
N GLU A 304 15.33 -8.65 16.57
CA GLU A 304 15.89 -8.66 15.22
C GLU A 304 17.40 -8.79 15.33
N ALA A 305 17.96 -9.77 14.64
CA ALA A 305 19.39 -10.05 14.63
C ALA A 305 20.00 -9.69 13.28
N TYR A 306 21.11 -8.97 13.30
CA TYR A 306 21.81 -8.57 12.10
C TYR A 306 22.64 -9.75 11.54
N CYS A 307 22.27 -10.23 10.36
CA CYS A 307 22.85 -11.38 9.68
C CYS A 307 23.06 -11.06 8.20
N ASP A 308 24.32 -11.10 7.76
CA ASP A 308 24.72 -10.97 6.35
C ASP A 308 24.07 -9.74 5.68
N GLY A 309 24.29 -8.56 6.24
CA GLY A 309 23.81 -7.31 5.65
C GLY A 309 22.37 -6.93 6.00
N ALA A 310 21.61 -7.74 6.74
CA ALA A 310 20.19 -7.47 7.00
C ALA A 310 19.73 -7.85 8.42
N TRP A 311 18.67 -7.20 8.90
CA TRP A 311 18.02 -7.52 10.17
C TRP A 311 16.96 -8.61 9.98
N SER A 312 17.14 -9.76 10.65
CA SER A 312 16.27 -10.93 10.53
C SER A 312 15.51 -11.18 11.83
N LEU A 313 14.23 -11.58 11.72
CA LEU A 313 13.40 -11.87 12.89
C LEU A 313 13.90 -13.10 13.64
N GLY A 314 14.04 -13.00 14.96
CA GLY A 314 14.52 -14.08 15.79
C GLY A 314 13.99 -14.06 17.23
N VAL A 315 14.30 -15.12 17.95
CA VAL A 315 14.00 -15.28 19.36
C VAL A 315 15.25 -15.71 20.11
N VAL A 316 15.58 -15.00 21.18
CA VAL A 316 16.71 -15.35 22.06
C VAL A 316 16.47 -16.73 22.66
N THR A 317 17.40 -17.67 22.45
CA THR A 317 17.31 -19.03 23.03
C THR A 317 17.97 -19.08 24.39
N ARG A 318 19.17 -18.50 24.52
CA ARG A 318 19.93 -18.43 25.76
C ARG A 318 20.97 -17.32 25.75
N VAL A 319 21.43 -16.96 26.95
CA VAL A 319 22.61 -16.12 27.16
C VAL A 319 23.83 -17.04 27.14
N VAL A 320 24.81 -16.73 26.31
CA VAL A 320 26.03 -17.54 26.12
C VAL A 320 27.19 -16.94 26.92
N GLY A 321 27.29 -15.61 26.97
CA GLY A 321 28.34 -14.87 27.66
C GLY A 321 27.89 -13.47 28.09
N GLU A 322 28.83 -12.64 28.52
CA GLU A 322 28.55 -11.21 28.77
C GLU A 322 28.24 -10.54 27.41
N ASP A 323 27.04 -9.98 27.29
CA ASP A 323 26.53 -9.33 26.07
C ASP A 323 26.49 -10.23 24.80
N GLU A 324 26.57 -11.55 24.97
CA GLU A 324 26.52 -12.54 23.88
C GLU A 324 25.32 -13.48 24.04
N TYR A 325 24.53 -13.59 22.97
CA TYR A 325 23.24 -14.28 22.95
C TYR A 325 23.18 -15.27 21.79
N GLU A 326 22.62 -16.44 22.05
CA GLU A 326 22.20 -17.35 21.00
C GLU A 326 20.77 -16.99 20.60
N VAL A 327 20.55 -16.85 19.30
CA VAL A 327 19.27 -16.43 18.72
C VAL A 327 18.84 -17.44 17.68
N GLY A 328 17.61 -17.92 17.81
CA GLY A 328 16.94 -18.71 16.79
C GLY A 328 16.26 -17.81 15.77
N ILE A 329 16.81 -17.74 14.55
CA ILE A 329 16.21 -17.04 13.41
C ILE A 329 15.11 -17.89 12.79
N ILE A 330 14.00 -17.23 12.47
CA ILE A 330 12.84 -17.85 11.84
C ILE A 330 13.03 -17.79 10.31
N GLY A 331 13.67 -18.81 9.75
CA GLY A 331 13.83 -18.96 8.30
C GLY A 331 12.58 -19.53 7.61
N LYS A 332 12.58 -19.55 6.26
CA LYS A 332 11.43 -20.06 5.47
C LYS A 332 11.21 -21.57 5.66
N LYS A 333 12.30 -22.34 5.77
CA LYS A 333 12.26 -23.82 5.84
C LYS A 333 12.86 -24.39 7.13
N THR A 334 13.76 -23.66 7.77
CA THR A 334 14.49 -24.14 8.94
C THR A 334 14.66 -23.01 9.96
N ARG A 335 14.81 -23.39 11.23
CA ARG A 335 15.26 -22.48 12.28
C ARG A 335 16.78 -22.51 12.31
N LEU A 336 17.41 -21.34 12.16
CA LEU A 336 18.86 -21.20 12.23
C LEU A 336 19.24 -20.69 13.61
N LEU A 337 20.24 -21.29 14.25
CA LEU A 337 20.83 -20.76 15.48
C LEU A 337 22.06 -19.92 15.11
N VAL A 338 22.08 -18.68 15.59
CA VAL A 338 23.22 -17.77 15.41
C VAL A 338 23.62 -17.22 16.77
N THR A 339 24.92 -17.05 16.98
CA THR A 339 25.44 -16.34 18.15
C THR A 339 25.70 -14.89 17.77
N LYS A 340 25.20 -13.95 18.59
CA LYS A 340 25.27 -12.52 18.33
C LYS A 340 25.60 -11.74 19.59
N VAL A 341 26.45 -10.74 19.43
CA VAL A 341 26.68 -9.72 20.45
C VAL A 341 25.54 -8.71 20.47
N VAL A 342 25.37 -8.01 21.58
CA VAL A 342 24.29 -7.03 21.81
C VAL A 342 24.18 -5.96 20.72
N GLU A 343 25.29 -5.52 20.14
CA GLU A 343 25.34 -4.50 19.07
C GLU A 343 24.71 -4.98 17.75
N LEU A 344 24.63 -6.30 17.56
CA LEU A 344 24.02 -6.94 16.39
C LEU A 344 22.59 -7.40 16.68
N LEU A 345 22.00 -6.92 17.77
CA LEU A 345 20.64 -7.23 18.19
C LEU A 345 19.86 -5.93 18.42
N LYS A 346 18.56 -5.98 18.15
CA LYS A 346 17.60 -4.97 18.62
C LYS A 346 16.29 -5.65 19.01
N PRO A 347 15.48 -5.07 19.92
CA PRO A 347 14.13 -5.57 20.17
C PRO A 347 13.35 -5.67 18.86
N GLN A 348 12.42 -6.62 18.78
CA GLN A 348 11.55 -6.67 17.62
C GLN A 348 10.59 -5.46 17.63
N TYR A 349 10.66 -4.66 16.58
CA TYR A 349 9.76 -3.53 16.37
C TYR A 349 8.86 -3.76 15.16
N ILE A 350 7.60 -3.41 15.31
CA ILE A 350 6.60 -3.44 14.24
C ILE A 350 6.37 -2.01 13.77
N TRP A 351 6.61 -1.77 12.47
CA TRP A 351 6.27 -0.53 11.80
C TRP A 351 4.90 -0.65 11.14
N ASN A 352 3.99 0.27 11.42
CA ASN A 352 2.64 0.27 10.85
C ASN A 352 2.43 1.30 9.71
N GLY A 353 3.52 1.83 9.17
CA GLY A 353 3.51 2.91 8.19
C GLY A 353 3.67 4.31 8.78
N ASN A 354 3.44 4.51 10.08
CA ASN A 354 3.56 5.85 10.70
C ASN A 354 4.19 5.83 12.10
N GLN A 355 4.09 4.73 12.83
CA GLN A 355 4.60 4.61 14.20
C GLN A 355 5.22 3.24 14.44
N TRP A 356 6.28 3.24 15.24
CA TRP A 356 6.89 2.03 15.78
C TRP A 356 6.12 1.51 16.99
N ARG A 357 6.04 0.18 17.11
CA ARG A 357 5.53 -0.51 18.30
C ARG A 357 6.49 -1.62 18.67
N ILE A 358 6.81 -1.75 19.96
CA ILE A 358 7.58 -2.88 20.46
C ILE A 358 6.67 -4.10 20.51
N THR A 359 7.14 -5.25 20.01
CA THR A 359 6.45 -6.51 20.22
C THR A 359 6.64 -6.92 21.69
N THR A 360 5.62 -6.77 22.53
CA THR A 360 5.66 -7.35 23.87
C THR A 360 5.51 -8.86 23.75
N ALA A 361 6.45 -9.62 24.31
CA ALA A 361 6.29 -11.07 24.44
C ALA A 361 4.96 -11.36 25.16
N LYS A 362 4.19 -12.33 24.65
CA LYS A 362 3.06 -12.88 25.41
C LYS A 362 3.65 -13.46 26.70
N SER A 363 3.23 -12.88 27.83
CA SER A 363 3.56 -13.35 29.19
C SER A 363 3.05 -14.75 29.44
#